data_AF-A0A1G1VAP3-F1
#
_entry.id   AF-A0A1G1VAP3-F1
#
_cell.length_a   1.000
_cell.length_b   1.000
_cell.length_c   1.000
_cell.angle_alpha   90.00
_cell.angle_beta   90.00
_cell.angle_gamma   90.00
#
_symmetry.space_group_name_H-M   'P 1'
#
loop_
_entity.id
_entity.type
_entity.pdbx_description
1 polymer ?
#
loop_
_entity_poly.entity_id
_entity_poly.type
_entity_poly.pdbx_seq_one_letter_code
_entity_poly.pdbx_strand_id
1 'polypeptide(L)' 'MKKKILITSPLFLLLIFLFYWFQIRPAEIRSYCDWETKSKSSWRVTKNYDANYNSCLHEKGLK' A
#
# COMPACT_ATOMS: atom_id res chain seq x y z
N MET A 1 26.82 21.83 -20.12
CA MET A 1 26.72 20.79 -19.05
C MET A 1 25.54 20.99 -18.09
N LYS A 2 25.07 22.21 -17.81
CA LYS A 2 23.92 22.48 -16.90
C LYS A 2 22.57 21.87 -17.33
N LYS A 3 22.32 21.75 -18.64
CA LYS A 3 21.06 21.19 -19.18
C LYS A 3 20.83 19.71 -18.84
N LYS A 4 21.91 18.90 -18.71
CA LYS A 4 21.80 17.47 -18.36
C LYS A 4 21.36 17.27 -16.90
N ILE A 5 21.82 18.14 -16.00
CA ILE A 5 21.48 18.12 -14.56
C ILE A 5 20.01 18.47 -14.33
N LEU A 6 19.45 19.39 -15.15
CA LEU A 6 18.05 19.81 -15.04
C LEU A 6 17.06 18.68 -15.38
N ILE A 7 17.44 17.73 -16.23
CA ILE A 7 16.59 16.62 -16.68
C ILE A 7 16.72 15.41 -15.74
N THR A 8 17.89 15.18 -15.15
CA THR A 8 18.12 14.08 -14.20
C THR A 8 17.40 14.26 -12.87
N SER A 9 17.19 15.51 -12.41
CA SER A 9 16.52 15.82 -11.14
C SER A 9 15.03 15.39 -11.11
N PRO A 10 14.17 15.76 -12.08
CA PRO A 10 12.78 15.31 -12.07
C PRO A 10 12.63 13.80 -12.30
N LEU A 11 13.54 13.20 -13.08
CA LEU A 11 13.53 11.74 -13.30
C LEU A 11 13.79 10.97 -12.01
N PHE A 12 14.73 11.45 -11.19
CA PHE A 12 15.03 10.83 -9.90
C PHE A 12 13.84 10.93 -8.92
N LEU A 13 13.19 12.09 -8.85
CA LEU A 13 11.97 12.27 -8.05
C LEU A 13 10.83 11.35 -8.51
N LEU A 14 10.67 11.19 -9.82
CA LEU A 14 9.67 10.29 -10.39
C LEU A 14 9.93 8.84 -9.98
N LEU A 15 11.18 8.39 -10.00
CA LEU A 15 11.56 7.03 -9.58
C LEU A 15 11.29 6.79 -8.09
N ILE A 16 11.60 7.76 -7.22
CA ILE A 16 11.28 7.67 -5.78
C ILE A 16 9.77 7.59 -5.58
N PHE A 17 9.02 8.44 -6.27
CA PHE A 17 7.56 8.45 -6.20
C PHE A 17 6.97 7.11 -6.64
N LEU A 18 7.44 6.55 -7.76
CA LEU A 18 7.02 5.24 -8.23
C LEU A 18 7.39 4.15 -7.24
N PHE A 19 8.60 4.17 -6.68
CA PHE A 19 9.03 3.19 -5.68
C PHE A 19 8.15 3.24 -4.42
N TYR A 20 7.88 4.44 -3.89
CA TYR A 20 6.96 4.62 -2.77
C TYR A 20 5.56 4.08 -3.09
N TRP A 21 5.03 4.42 -4.26
CA TRP A 21 3.69 4.01 -4.68
C TRP A 21 3.56 2.50 -4.91
N PHE A 22 4.58 1.85 -5.46
CA PHE A 22 4.55 0.43 -5.80
C PHE A 22 5.04 -0.51 -4.71
N GLN A 23 5.91 -0.06 -3.79
CA GLN A 23 6.48 -0.92 -2.75
C GLN A 23 5.91 -0.58 -1.36
N ILE A 24 5.95 0.69 -0.97
CA ILE A 24 5.65 1.11 0.40
C ILE A 24 4.15 1.15 0.64
N ARG A 25 3.40 1.87 -0.20
CA ARG A 25 1.93 1.97 -0.12
C ARG A 25 1.25 0.59 -0.03
N PRO A 26 1.55 -0.41 -0.88
CA PRO A 26 0.96 -1.74 -0.77
C PRO A 26 1.28 -2.46 0.55
N ALA A 27 2.49 -2.30 1.09
CA ALA A 27 2.89 -2.94 2.33
C ALA A 27 2.13 -2.34 3.53
N GLU A 28 2.03 -1.01 3.58
CA GLU A 28 1.28 -0.29 4.63
C GLU A 28 -0.20 -0.67 4.63
N ILE A 29 -0.83 -0.71 3.45
CA ILE A 29 -2.26 -1.08 3.35
C ILE A 29 -2.48 -2.52 3.81
N ARG A 30 -1.63 -3.47 3.42
CA ARG A 30 -1.75 -4.87 3.86
C ARG A 30 -1.62 -4.98 5.38
N SER A 31 -0.62 -4.31 5.95
CA SER A 31 -0.43 -4.29 7.40
C SER A 31 -1.62 -3.66 8.13
N TYR A 32 -2.18 -2.59 7.57
CA TYR A 32 -3.35 -1.92 8.13
C TYR A 32 -4.59 -2.82 8.07
N CYS A 33 -4.87 -3.45 6.93
CA CYS A 33 -6.02 -4.34 6.77
C CYS A 33 -5.90 -5.59 7.65
N ASP A 34 -4.69 -6.13 7.82
CA ASP A 34 -4.40 -7.22 8.73
C ASP A 34 -4.67 -6.81 10.19
N TRP A 35 -4.12 -5.65 10.61
CA TRP A 35 -4.36 -5.10 11.94
C TRP A 35 -5.85 -4.79 12.19
N GLU A 36 -6.56 -4.20 11.24
CA GLU A 36 -7.97 -3.85 11.38
C GLU A 36 -8.87 -5.10 11.47
N THR A 37 -8.56 -6.13 10.68
CA THR A 37 -9.31 -7.39 10.72
C THR A 37 -9.08 -8.13 12.04
N LYS A 38 -7.84 -8.10 12.55
CA LYS A 38 -7.48 -8.68 13.85
C LYS A 38 -7.99 -7.87 15.03
N SER A 39 -7.96 -6.54 14.97
CA SER A 39 -8.44 -5.69 16.07
C SER A 39 -9.96 -5.77 16.24
N LYS A 40 -10.69 -6.03 15.15
CA LYS A 40 -12.13 -6.33 15.17
C LYS A 40 -12.44 -7.79 15.53
N SER A 41 -11.46 -8.64 15.86
CA SER A 41 -11.69 -10.08 16.02
C SER A 41 -12.38 -10.46 17.33
N SER A 42 -13.70 -10.66 17.26
CA SER A 42 -14.44 -11.59 18.13
C SER A 42 -14.28 -13.01 17.59
N TRP A 43 -14.46 -14.07 18.41
CA TRP A 43 -14.38 -15.49 17.98
C TRP A 43 -15.20 -15.83 16.70
N ARG A 44 -16.23 -15.05 16.34
CA ARG A 44 -16.96 -15.18 15.06
C ARG A 44 -16.22 -14.59 13.86
N VAL A 45 -15.43 -13.54 14.05
CA VAL A 45 -14.74 -12.78 13.01
C VAL A 45 -13.57 -13.55 12.42
N THR A 46 -12.99 -14.48 13.17
CA THR A 46 -11.93 -15.39 12.68
C THR A 46 -12.41 -16.24 11.50
N LYS A 47 -13.70 -16.60 11.42
CA LYS A 47 -14.26 -17.35 10.27
C LYS A 47 -14.35 -16.51 8.98
N ASN A 48 -14.46 -15.19 9.10
CA ASN A 48 -14.59 -14.26 7.97
C ASN A 48 -13.33 -13.42 7.76
N TYR A 49 -12.18 -13.86 8.29
CA TYR A 49 -10.93 -13.13 8.18
C TYR A 49 -10.60 -12.77 6.74
N ASP A 50 -10.60 -13.76 5.84
CA ASP A 50 -10.24 -13.57 4.44
C ASP A 50 -11.21 -12.62 3.73
N ALA A 51 -12.51 -12.72 4.01
CA ALA A 51 -13.51 -11.85 3.38
C ALA A 51 -13.31 -10.39 3.80
N ASN A 52 -13.14 -10.14 5.11
CA ASN A 52 -12.93 -8.80 5.65
C ASN A 52 -11.59 -8.21 5.21
N TYR A 53 -10.53 -9.01 5.23
CA TYR A 53 -9.20 -8.61 4.76
C TYR A 53 -9.22 -8.25 3.27
N ASN A 54 -9.78 -9.11 2.42
CA ASN A 54 -9.89 -8.83 0.99
C ASN A 54 -10.80 -7.62 0.71
N SER A 55 -11.89 -7.43 1.45
CA SER A 55 -12.75 -6.23 1.34
C SER A 55 -11.97 -4.96 1.65
N CYS A 56 -11.17 -4.94 2.73
CA CYS A 56 -10.33 -3.80 3.08
C CYS A 56 -9.27 -3.51 2.00
N LEU A 57 -8.67 -4.55 1.41
CA LEU A 57 -7.73 -4.38 0.30
C LEU A 57 -8.41 -3.77 -0.94
N HIS A 58 -9.65 -4.16 -1.22
CA HIS A 58 -10.43 -3.64 -2.34
C HIS A 58 -10.76 -2.16 -2.18
N GLU A 59 -11.26 -1.78 -1.01
CA GLU A 59 -11.59 -0.38 -0.68
C GLU A 59 -10.38 0.56 -0.80
N LYS A 60 -9.17 0.04 -0.53
CA LYS A 60 -7.92 0.82 -0.63
C LYS A 60 -7.23 0.71 -1.99
N GLY A 61 -7.83 -0.02 -2.94
CA GLY A 61 -7.40 -0.11 -4.32
C GLY A 61 -6.19 -1.03 -4.54
N LEU A 62 -6.10 -2.14 -3.80
CA LEU A 62 -5.04 -3.14 -3.98
C LEU A 62 -5.51 -4.47 -4.55
N LYS A 63 -6.78 -4.84 -4.42
CA LYS A 63 -7.28 -6.15 -4.86
C LYS A 63 -8.74 -6.11 -5.22
#